data_AF-A0A7S0ZEU3-F1
#
_entry.id   AF-A0A7S0ZEU3-F1
#
_cell.length_a   1.000
_cell.length_b   1.000
_cell.length_c   1.000
_cell.angle_alpha   90.00
_cell.angle_beta   90.00
_cell.angle_gamma   90.00
#
_symmetry.space_group_name_H-M   'P 1'
#
loop_
_entity.id
_entity.type
_entity.pdbx_description
1 polymer ?
#
loop_
_entity_poly.entity_id
_entity_poly.type
_entity_poly.pdbx_seq_one_letter_code
_entity_poly.pdbx_strand_id
1 'polypeptide(L)'
;LKHVIYYRFNVAPVGKGPGVGFWAPMWRVWLFFLRGIVPLLERWLGNLLARHFEGRDSRGLAKTVTKQRVESHYDLELRASVMHDIMEMMPPGVKANKARTIMQHLSEAWRCWKANVPWKVPGFPKPVEQMIVRYVKAKADWWTSVAHYNRERIRHGSTVDKTVVKKNLGRLTRLWLKAEQERQHGYLTEGPYVSSDEAVTMYTTMVHWLESRRFAPIPFPPMSYKHD
;
A
#
# COMPACT_ATOMS: atom_id res chain seq x y z
N LEU A 1 31.53 33.02 -9.69
CA LEU A 1 32.27 34.20 -9.20
C LEU A 1 33.78 34.00 -9.22
N LYS A 2 34.35 33.08 -8.41
CA LYS A 2 35.79 32.80 -8.38
C LYS A 2 36.43 32.62 -9.78
N HIS A 3 35.89 31.73 -10.62
CA HIS A 3 36.43 31.47 -11.96
C HIS A 3 36.42 32.72 -12.86
N VAL A 4 35.34 33.50 -12.83
CA VAL A 4 35.22 34.75 -13.61
C VAL A 4 36.25 35.79 -13.15
N ILE A 5 36.40 35.95 -11.83
CA ILE A 5 37.36 36.89 -11.22
C ILE A 5 38.79 36.47 -11.57
N TYR A 6 39.13 35.19 -11.40
CA TYR A 6 40.48 34.69 -11.57
C TYR A 6 40.92 34.69 -13.04
N TYR A 7 40.01 34.40 -13.98
CA TYR A 7 40.30 34.45 -15.41
C TYR A 7 40.55 35.88 -15.91
N ARG A 8 39.92 36.89 -15.28
CA ARG A 8 40.13 38.31 -15.61
C ARG A 8 41.31 38.94 -14.86
N PHE A 9 41.62 38.45 -13.66
CA PHE A 9 42.68 38.99 -12.80
C PHE A 9 44.06 38.40 -13.12
N ASN A 10 44.15 37.10 -13.40
CA ASN A 10 45.41 36.42 -13.72
C ASN A 10 45.70 36.49 -15.23
N VAL A 11 45.91 37.70 -15.74
CA VAL A 11 46.20 37.97 -17.16
C VAL A 11 47.55 38.71 -17.28
N ALA A 12 48.24 38.50 -18.40
CA ALA A 12 49.51 39.13 -18.74
C ALA A 12 50.62 38.82 -17.70
N PRO A 13 51.36 39.76 -17.05
CA PRO A 13 52.46 39.38 -16.14
C PRO A 13 51.97 38.75 -14.82
N VAL A 14 50.67 38.83 -14.52
CA VAL A 14 50.08 38.28 -13.30
C VAL A 14 49.79 36.80 -13.50
N GLY A 15 50.70 35.96 -13.00
CA GLY A 15 50.59 34.50 -13.05
C GLY A 15 49.51 33.93 -12.10
N LYS A 16 49.39 32.59 -12.10
CA LYS A 16 48.51 31.88 -11.14
C LYS A 16 49.14 31.94 -9.75
N GLY A 17 48.45 32.54 -8.79
CA GLY A 17 48.91 32.61 -7.40
C GLY A 17 47.79 32.96 -6.42
N PRO A 18 48.08 32.98 -5.11
CA PRO A 18 47.10 33.25 -4.06
C PRO A 18 46.72 34.74 -3.92
N GLY A 19 47.38 35.65 -4.65
CA GLY A 19 47.26 37.11 -4.48
C GLY A 19 45.95 37.77 -4.95
N VAL A 20 44.91 37.00 -5.27
CA VAL A 20 43.63 37.54 -5.75
C VAL A 20 42.75 37.99 -4.58
N GLY A 21 42.83 39.28 -4.22
CA GLY A 21 42.09 39.89 -3.10
C GLY A 21 40.68 40.41 -3.41
N PHE A 22 40.09 40.06 -4.56
CA PHE A 22 38.78 40.58 -4.98
C PHE A 22 37.62 39.81 -4.32
N TRP A 23 37.41 40.04 -3.02
CA TRP A 23 36.44 39.32 -2.19
C TRP A 23 35.02 39.92 -2.20
N ALA A 24 34.86 41.18 -2.63
CA ALA A 24 33.59 41.91 -2.57
C ALA A 24 32.38 41.17 -3.20
N PRO A 25 32.50 40.51 -4.38
CA PRO A 25 31.38 39.74 -4.93
C PRO A 25 30.96 38.56 -4.05
N MET A 26 31.93 37.85 -3.45
CA MET A 26 31.64 36.73 -2.55
C MET A 26 31.05 37.22 -1.23
N TRP A 27 31.54 38.35 -0.71
CA TRP A 27 31.00 38.98 0.49
C TRP A 27 29.53 39.37 0.33
N ARG A 28 29.13 39.93 -0.83
CA ARG A 28 27.72 40.22 -1.11
C ARG A 28 26.84 38.97 -1.12
N VAL A 29 27.33 37.83 -1.63
CA VAL A 29 26.60 36.55 -1.55
C VAL A 29 26.36 36.16 -0.10
N TRP A 30 27.37 36.30 0.77
CA TRP A 30 27.22 36.03 2.19
C TRP A 30 26.25 37.00 2.88
N LEU A 31 26.26 38.28 2.54
CA LEU A 31 25.29 39.24 3.08
C LEU A 31 23.85 38.89 2.69
N PHE A 32 23.60 38.50 1.43
CA PHE A 32 22.27 38.09 1.00
C PHE A 32 21.83 36.76 1.62
N PHE A 33 22.76 35.82 1.81
CA PHE A 33 22.51 34.62 2.58
C PHE A 33 22.13 34.95 4.03
N LEU A 34 22.91 35.80 4.70
CA LEU A 34 22.65 36.22 6.08
C LEU A 34 21.29 36.91 6.21
N ARG A 35 20.94 37.81 5.28
CA ARG A 35 19.62 38.45 5.24
C ARG A 35 18.47 37.44 5.21
N GLY A 36 18.62 36.32 4.48
CA GLY A 36 17.58 35.29 4.39
C GLY A 36 17.56 34.29 5.55
N ILE A 37 18.74 33.98 6.13
CA ILE A 37 18.87 32.98 7.19
C ILE A 37 18.55 33.54 8.58
N VAL A 38 18.74 34.84 8.81
CA VAL A 38 18.47 35.51 10.09
C VAL A 38 17.06 35.22 10.64
N PRO A 39 15.95 35.46 9.90
CA PRO A 39 14.61 35.19 10.45
C PRO A 39 14.35 33.70 10.72
N LEU A 40 15.01 32.79 9.99
CA LEU A 40 14.92 31.36 10.26
C LEU A 40 15.65 30.99 11.55
N LEU A 41 16.84 31.54 11.76
CA LEU A 41 17.64 31.32 12.97
C LEU A 41 16.99 31.94 14.19
N GLU A 42 16.46 33.16 14.10
CA GLU A 42 15.70 33.80 15.18
C GLU A 42 14.56 32.89 15.65
N ARG A 43 13.77 32.34 14.72
CA ARG A 43 12.71 31.40 15.05
C ARG A 43 13.23 30.09 15.64
N TRP A 44 14.27 29.49 15.05
CA TRP A 44 14.80 28.20 15.52
C TRP A 44 15.47 28.31 16.89
N LEU A 45 16.29 29.34 17.10
CA LEU A 45 16.94 29.63 18.36
C LEU A 45 15.93 30.08 19.41
N GLY A 46 14.95 30.91 19.04
CA GLY A 46 13.83 31.27 19.92
C GLY A 46 13.07 30.04 20.41
N ASN A 47 12.70 29.13 19.51
CA ASN A 47 12.04 27.87 19.87
C ASN A 47 12.94 26.94 20.72
N LEU A 48 14.25 26.94 20.47
CA LEU A 48 15.21 26.15 21.21
C LEU A 48 15.34 26.66 22.66
N LEU A 49 15.49 27.98 22.82
CA LEU A 49 15.61 28.64 24.12
C LEU A 49 14.30 28.53 24.90
N ALA A 50 13.15 28.81 24.27
CA ALA A 50 11.84 28.62 24.90
C ALA A 50 11.69 27.19 25.41
N ARG A 51 12.02 26.17 24.61
CA ARG A 51 11.99 24.77 25.05
C ARG A 51 12.98 24.46 26.19
N HIS A 52 14.13 25.11 26.20
CA HIS A 52 15.15 24.89 27.24
C HIS A 52 14.70 25.45 28.59
N PHE A 53 14.12 26.66 28.61
CA PHE A 53 13.71 27.35 29.82
C PHE A 53 12.30 26.98 30.30
N GLU A 54 11.33 26.90 29.38
CA GLU A 54 9.91 26.62 29.68
C GLU A 54 9.58 25.13 29.66
N GLY A 55 10.52 24.30 29.17
CA GLY A 55 10.31 22.86 28.99
C GLY A 55 9.49 22.53 27.74
N ARG A 56 9.17 21.25 27.57
CA ARG A 56 8.38 20.75 26.43
C ARG A 56 6.95 20.48 26.84
N ASP A 57 6.00 21.14 26.17
CA ASP A 57 4.60 20.74 26.24
C ASP A 57 4.40 19.39 25.53
N SER A 58 3.98 18.39 26.31
CA SER A 58 3.78 17.01 25.86
C SER A 58 2.40 16.78 25.25
N ARG A 59 1.41 17.64 25.54
CA ARG A 59 0.00 17.44 25.18
C ARG A 59 -0.63 18.59 24.40
N GLY A 60 -0.01 19.76 24.31
CA GLY A 60 -0.60 20.93 23.63
C GLY A 60 -0.66 20.88 22.11
N LEU A 61 0.08 19.99 21.44
CA LEU A 61 0.12 19.92 19.98
C LEU A 61 -0.46 18.61 19.45
N ALA A 62 -1.61 18.72 18.79
CA ALA A 62 -2.18 17.62 18.02
C ALA A 62 -1.22 17.20 16.90
N LYS A 63 -0.87 15.91 16.84
CA LYS A 63 0.08 15.39 15.85
C LYS A 63 -0.62 15.18 14.52
N THR A 64 -0.13 15.80 13.45
CA THR A 64 -0.60 15.56 12.09
C THR A 64 -0.39 14.10 11.66
N VAL A 65 -1.34 13.56 10.90
CA VAL A 65 -1.25 12.21 10.33
C VAL A 65 -0.32 12.24 9.12
N THR A 66 0.92 11.82 9.32
CA THR A 66 1.89 11.65 8.23
C THR A 66 1.79 10.26 7.60
N LYS A 67 2.47 10.05 6.45
CA LYS A 67 2.47 8.79 5.68
C LYS A 67 2.59 7.52 6.54
N GLN A 68 3.43 7.54 7.58
CA GLN A 68 3.66 6.39 8.45
C GLN A 68 2.43 5.98 9.28
N ARG A 69 1.52 6.91 9.56
CA ARG A 69 0.38 6.73 10.47
C ARG A 69 -0.97 6.60 9.77
N VAL A 70 -1.01 6.68 8.44
CA VAL A 70 -2.27 6.65 7.67
C VAL A 70 -3.06 5.36 7.94
N GLU A 71 -2.43 4.19 7.87
CA GLU A 71 -3.12 2.90 8.10
C GLU A 71 -3.59 2.76 9.55
N SER A 72 -2.76 3.15 10.53
CA SER A 72 -3.11 3.08 11.95
C SER A 72 -4.22 4.06 12.33
N HIS A 73 -4.19 5.27 11.75
CA HIS A 73 -5.23 6.28 11.98
C HIS A 73 -6.56 5.86 11.35
N TYR A 74 -6.53 5.28 10.14
CA TYR A 74 -7.74 4.72 9.52
C TYR A 74 -8.38 3.66 10.43
N ASP A 75 -7.58 2.75 10.98
CA ASP A 75 -8.08 1.73 11.91
C ASP A 75 -8.59 2.33 13.23
N LEU A 76 -8.00 3.44 13.70
CA LEU A 76 -8.48 4.15 14.89
C LEU A 76 -9.86 4.77 14.66
N GLU A 77 -10.03 5.51 13.56
CA GLU A 77 -11.29 6.14 13.17
C GLU A 77 -12.38 5.10 12.92
N LEU A 78 -12.06 4.04 12.18
CA LEU A 78 -13.00 2.94 11.94
C LEU A 78 -13.50 2.33 13.25
N ARG A 79 -12.60 2.13 14.22
CA ARG A 79 -12.97 1.59 15.53
C ARG A 79 -13.83 2.57 16.33
N ALA A 80 -13.56 3.87 16.23
CA ALA A 80 -14.37 4.90 16.87
C ALA A 80 -15.79 4.96 16.26
N SER A 81 -15.91 4.96 14.93
CA SER A 81 -17.21 4.94 14.24
C SER A 81 -18.03 3.69 14.57
N VAL A 82 -17.40 2.51 14.58
CA VAL A 82 -18.09 1.27 14.98
C VAL A 82 -18.54 1.33 16.44
N MET A 83 -17.71 1.89 17.33
CA MET A 83 -18.08 2.03 18.74
C MET A 83 -19.30 2.93 18.93
N HIS A 84 -19.38 4.02 18.17
CA HIS A 84 -20.54 4.92 18.17
C HIS A 84 -21.81 4.17 17.75
N ASP A 85 -21.79 3.49 16.61
CA ASP A 85 -22.95 2.73 16.11
C ASP A 85 -23.37 1.61 17.07
N ILE A 86 -22.41 0.93 17.73
CA ILE A 86 -22.72 -0.06 18.77
C ILE A 86 -23.48 0.58 19.94
N MET A 87 -23.06 1.76 20.40
CA MET A 87 -23.70 2.44 21.54
C MET A 87 -25.12 2.91 21.24
N GLU A 88 -25.41 3.25 19.99
CA GLU A 88 -26.74 3.67 19.51
C GLU A 88 -27.68 2.49 19.30
N MET A 89 -27.19 1.37 18.75
CA MET A 89 -28.01 0.18 18.49
C MET A 89 -28.40 -0.60 19.75
N MET A 90 -27.66 -0.42 20.86
CA MET A 90 -27.87 -1.19 22.08
C MET A 90 -28.97 -0.58 22.97
N PRO A 91 -29.96 -1.38 23.44
CA PRO A 91 -30.98 -0.89 24.35
C PRO A 91 -30.40 -0.45 25.70
N PRO A 92 -31.07 0.48 26.42
CA PRO A 92 -30.64 0.92 27.74
C PRO A 92 -30.53 -0.29 28.70
N GLY A 93 -29.36 -0.46 29.33
CA GLY A 93 -29.08 -1.54 30.27
C GLY A 93 -28.05 -2.60 29.83
N VAL A 94 -27.68 -2.68 28.54
CA VAL A 94 -26.75 -3.73 28.01
C VAL A 94 -25.41 -3.15 27.51
N LYS A 95 -25.23 -1.84 27.58
CA LYS A 95 -24.29 -1.07 26.72
C LYS A 95 -22.79 -1.37 26.91
N ALA A 96 -22.29 -1.51 28.14
CA ALA A 96 -20.84 -1.50 28.38
C ALA A 96 -20.15 -2.86 28.13
N ASN A 97 -20.77 -3.98 28.51
CA ASN A 97 -20.07 -5.26 28.61
C ASN A 97 -19.84 -5.96 27.25
N LYS A 98 -20.68 -5.69 26.23
CA LYS A 98 -20.64 -6.40 24.95
C LYS A 98 -19.87 -5.69 23.83
N ALA A 99 -19.57 -4.39 23.98
CA ALA A 99 -18.92 -3.61 22.94
C ALA A 99 -17.53 -4.16 22.55
N ARG A 100 -16.71 -4.55 23.54
CA ARG A 100 -15.40 -5.15 23.30
C ARG A 100 -15.47 -6.44 22.47
N THR A 101 -16.46 -7.29 22.74
CA THR A 101 -16.66 -8.56 22.03
C THR A 101 -17.09 -8.32 20.58
N ILE A 102 -17.98 -7.35 20.34
CA ILE A 102 -18.38 -6.98 18.97
C ILE A 102 -17.17 -6.46 18.18
N MET A 103 -16.28 -5.68 18.80
CA MET A 103 -15.03 -5.22 18.18
C MET A 103 -14.06 -6.36 17.84
N GLN A 104 -14.07 -7.45 18.61
CA GLN A 104 -13.32 -8.66 18.29
C GLN A 104 -13.91 -9.36 17.07
N HIS A 105 -15.24 -9.50 17.00
CA HIS A 105 -15.92 -10.03 15.82
C HIS A 105 -15.66 -9.22 14.55
N LEU A 106 -15.63 -7.88 14.64
CA LEU A 106 -15.23 -7.03 13.51
C LEU A 106 -13.81 -7.35 13.02
N SER A 107 -12.88 -7.54 13.96
CA SER A 107 -11.48 -7.85 13.64
C SER A 107 -11.33 -9.23 13.00
N GLU A 108 -12.14 -10.20 13.45
CA GLU A 108 -12.16 -11.54 12.90
C GLU A 108 -12.85 -11.60 11.53
N ALA A 109 -13.99 -10.92 11.36
CA ALA A 109 -14.66 -10.78 10.08
C ALA A 109 -13.74 -10.17 9.00
N TRP A 110 -12.90 -9.19 9.37
CA TRP A 110 -11.86 -8.65 8.49
C TRP A 110 -10.79 -9.68 8.11
N ARG A 111 -10.40 -10.57 9.03
CA ARG A 111 -9.44 -11.66 8.75
C ARG A 111 -10.05 -12.71 7.82
N CYS A 112 -11.28 -13.14 8.10
CA CYS A 112 -12.05 -14.05 7.25
C CYS A 112 -12.17 -13.49 5.82
N TRP A 113 -12.51 -12.21 5.69
CA TRP A 113 -12.58 -11.54 4.38
C TRP A 113 -11.25 -11.62 3.62
N LYS A 114 -10.11 -11.32 4.29
CA LYS A 114 -8.76 -11.40 3.67
C LYS A 114 -8.32 -12.83 3.32
N ALA A 115 -8.89 -13.84 3.98
CA ALA A 115 -8.60 -15.26 3.75
C ALA A 115 -9.59 -15.92 2.77
N ASN A 116 -10.61 -15.19 2.32
CA ASN A 116 -11.74 -15.72 1.55
C ASN A 116 -12.52 -16.84 2.26
N VAL A 117 -12.59 -16.78 3.60
CA VAL A 117 -13.37 -17.74 4.39
C VAL A 117 -14.73 -17.12 4.70
N PRO A 118 -15.84 -17.86 4.51
CA PRO A 118 -17.16 -17.40 4.94
C PRO A 118 -17.19 -17.10 6.43
N TRP A 119 -17.54 -15.86 6.80
CA TRP A 119 -17.74 -15.47 8.19
C TRP A 119 -19.22 -15.60 8.53
N LYS A 120 -19.57 -16.59 9.35
CA LYS A 120 -20.94 -16.81 9.84
C LYS A 120 -20.89 -17.26 11.29
N VAL A 121 -21.47 -16.48 12.18
CA VAL A 121 -21.47 -16.76 13.63
C VAL A 121 -22.86 -17.26 14.04
N PRO A 122 -22.99 -18.50 14.55
CA PRO A 122 -24.27 -19.03 15.02
C PRO A 122 -24.87 -18.16 16.15
N GLY A 123 -26.15 -17.84 16.07
CA GLY A 123 -26.87 -17.07 17.10
C GLY A 123 -26.48 -15.59 17.20
N PHE A 124 -25.77 -15.04 16.21
CA PHE A 124 -25.35 -13.64 16.23
C PHE A 124 -26.53 -12.69 15.92
N PRO A 125 -26.70 -11.57 16.64
CA PRO A 125 -27.79 -10.63 16.36
C PRO A 125 -27.66 -10.02 14.95
N LYS A 126 -28.70 -10.20 14.12
CA LYS A 126 -28.72 -9.71 12.73
C LYS A 126 -28.35 -8.22 12.57
N PRO A 127 -28.84 -7.27 13.41
CA PRO A 127 -28.46 -5.86 13.26
C PRO A 127 -26.95 -5.63 13.45
N VAL A 128 -26.33 -6.35 14.38
CA VAL A 128 -24.88 -6.25 14.64
C VAL A 128 -24.09 -6.93 13.52
N GLU A 129 -24.59 -8.06 12.99
CA GLU A 129 -24.00 -8.74 11.83
C GLU A 129 -23.94 -7.82 10.61
N GLN A 130 -25.06 -7.18 10.27
CA GLN A 130 -25.16 -6.26 9.13
C GLN A 130 -24.25 -5.05 9.30
N MET A 131 -24.15 -4.50 10.51
CA MET A 131 -23.22 -3.41 10.81
C MET A 131 -21.76 -3.84 10.60
N ILE A 132 -21.36 -5.03 11.11
CA ILE A 132 -20.01 -5.56 10.88
C ILE A 132 -19.74 -5.74 9.39
N VAL A 133 -20.66 -6.36 8.64
CA VAL A 133 -20.51 -6.56 7.20
C VAL A 133 -20.37 -5.23 6.46
N ARG A 134 -21.13 -4.19 6.84
CA ARG A 134 -21.02 -2.84 6.27
C ARG A 134 -19.62 -2.26 6.47
N TYR A 135 -19.08 -2.32 7.68
CA TYR A 135 -17.75 -1.79 7.99
C TYR A 135 -16.61 -2.62 7.40
N VAL A 136 -16.75 -3.95 7.35
CA VAL A 136 -15.80 -4.83 6.65
C VAL A 136 -15.77 -4.51 5.16
N LYS A 137 -16.93 -4.27 4.54
CA LYS A 137 -17.01 -3.83 3.14
C LYS A 137 -16.35 -2.47 2.95
N ALA A 138 -16.64 -1.48 3.78
CA ALA A 138 -16.02 -0.15 3.68
C ALA A 138 -14.47 -0.24 3.79
N LYS A 139 -13.96 -1.08 4.71
CA LYS A 139 -12.53 -1.34 4.84
C LYS A 139 -11.95 -2.09 3.64
N ALA A 140 -12.70 -3.03 3.07
CA ALA A 140 -12.32 -3.77 1.87
C ALA A 140 -12.18 -2.84 0.65
N ASP A 141 -13.12 -1.92 0.46
CA ASP A 141 -13.11 -0.95 -0.64
C ASP A 141 -11.91 0.01 -0.52
N TRP A 142 -11.65 0.52 0.69
CA TRP A 142 -10.44 1.30 0.99
C TRP A 142 -9.15 0.49 0.75
N TRP A 143 -9.10 -0.75 1.23
CA TRP A 143 -7.90 -1.58 1.11
C TRP A 143 -7.56 -1.91 -0.35
N THR A 144 -8.59 -2.15 -1.17
CA THR A 144 -8.50 -2.49 -2.59
C THR A 144 -8.13 -1.27 -3.44
N SER A 145 -8.79 -0.12 -3.22
CA SER A 145 -8.43 1.15 -3.89
C SER A 145 -6.98 1.55 -3.63
N VAL A 146 -6.50 1.43 -2.38
CA VAL A 146 -5.09 1.66 -2.05
C VAL A 146 -4.16 0.64 -2.72
N ALA A 147 -4.61 -0.60 -2.93
CA ALA A 147 -3.83 -1.61 -3.66
C ALA A 147 -3.67 -1.21 -5.14
N HIS A 148 -4.75 -0.80 -5.81
CA HIS A 148 -4.70 -0.35 -7.21
C HIS A 148 -3.91 0.95 -7.37
N TYR A 149 -4.14 1.94 -6.51
CA TYR A 149 -3.39 3.21 -6.54
C TYR A 149 -1.88 2.99 -6.43
N ASN A 150 -1.43 2.15 -5.49
CA ASN A 150 -0.01 1.85 -5.36
C ASN A 150 0.52 0.99 -6.52
N ARG A 151 -0.30 0.09 -7.08
CA ARG A 151 0.11 -0.71 -8.24
C ARG A 151 0.38 0.19 -9.44
N GLU A 152 -0.47 1.17 -9.68
CA GLU A 152 -0.28 2.15 -10.75
C GLU A 152 0.98 2.99 -10.55
N ARG A 153 1.22 3.49 -9.33
CA ARG A 153 2.45 4.23 -9.03
C ARG A 153 3.72 3.41 -9.25
N ILE A 154 3.70 2.13 -8.89
CA ILE A 154 4.81 1.20 -9.13
C ILE A 154 4.99 0.98 -10.63
N ARG A 155 3.90 0.79 -11.38
CA ARG A 155 3.92 0.61 -12.84
C ARG A 155 4.52 1.83 -13.56
N HIS A 156 4.18 3.03 -13.11
CA HIS A 156 4.69 4.28 -13.69
C HIS A 156 6.13 4.63 -13.25
N GLY A 157 6.79 3.81 -12.44
CA GLY A 157 8.14 4.10 -11.96
C GLY A 157 8.23 5.31 -11.01
N SER A 158 7.12 5.68 -10.35
CA SER A 158 7.12 6.75 -9.35
C SER A 158 7.98 6.38 -8.14
N THR A 159 8.41 7.38 -7.35
CA THR A 159 9.10 7.14 -6.08
C THR A 159 8.20 6.40 -5.08
N VAL A 160 8.53 5.13 -4.81
CA VAL A 160 7.77 4.25 -3.91
C VAL A 160 8.73 3.52 -2.96
N ASP A 161 8.38 3.47 -1.68
CA ASP A 161 9.20 2.80 -0.67
C ASP A 161 9.17 1.27 -0.86
N LYS A 162 10.28 0.62 -0.58
CA LYS A 162 10.41 -0.86 -0.62
C LYS A 162 9.31 -1.59 0.17
N THR A 163 8.90 -1.04 1.31
CA THR A 163 7.85 -1.63 2.16
C THR A 163 6.47 -1.58 1.48
N VAL A 164 6.17 -0.52 0.73
CA VAL A 164 4.93 -0.37 -0.03
C VAL A 164 4.88 -1.39 -1.17
N VAL A 165 5.99 -1.61 -1.87
CA VAL A 165 6.08 -2.63 -2.94
C VAL A 165 5.79 -4.02 -2.39
N LYS A 166 6.45 -4.42 -1.29
CA LYS A 166 6.20 -5.72 -0.63
C LYS A 166 4.76 -5.87 -0.15
N LYS A 167 4.20 -4.83 0.48
CA LYS A 167 2.78 -4.81 0.90
C LYS A 167 1.87 -4.97 -0.31
N ASN A 168 2.10 -4.21 -1.38
CA ASN A 168 1.28 -4.21 -2.60
C ASN A 168 1.23 -5.58 -3.26
N LEU A 169 2.38 -6.27 -3.41
CA LEU A 169 2.44 -7.64 -3.90
C LEU A 169 1.53 -8.56 -3.07
N GLY A 170 1.68 -8.55 -1.74
CA GLY A 170 0.83 -9.37 -0.86
C GLY A 170 -0.66 -9.00 -0.93
N ARG A 171 -1.02 -7.75 -1.25
CA ARG A 171 -2.40 -7.35 -1.49
C ARG A 171 -2.94 -7.95 -2.79
N LEU A 172 -2.20 -7.79 -3.89
CA LEU A 172 -2.61 -8.28 -5.21
C LEU A 172 -2.70 -9.81 -5.27
N THR A 173 -1.76 -10.53 -4.64
CA THR A 173 -1.83 -12.00 -4.56
C THR A 173 -3.12 -12.46 -3.87
N ARG A 174 -3.55 -11.78 -2.79
CA ARG A 174 -4.82 -12.10 -2.12
C ARG A 174 -6.02 -11.81 -3.00
N LEU A 175 -6.04 -10.66 -3.70
CA LEU A 175 -7.13 -10.33 -4.63
C LEU A 175 -7.23 -11.34 -5.77
N TRP A 176 -6.09 -11.73 -6.33
CA TRP A 176 -6.04 -12.72 -7.40
C TRP A 176 -6.56 -14.09 -6.92
N LEU A 177 -6.11 -14.58 -5.76
CA LEU A 177 -6.60 -15.85 -5.21
C LEU A 177 -8.10 -15.82 -4.90
N LYS A 178 -8.63 -14.69 -4.41
CA LYS A 178 -10.07 -14.53 -4.19
C LYS A 178 -10.86 -14.63 -5.50
N ALA A 179 -10.40 -13.94 -6.55
CA ALA A 179 -11.03 -14.00 -7.87
C ALA A 179 -10.91 -15.39 -8.51
N GLU A 180 -9.79 -16.08 -8.31
CA GLU A 180 -9.58 -17.43 -8.84
C GLU A 180 -10.46 -18.46 -8.15
N GLN A 181 -10.64 -18.35 -6.82
CA GLN A 181 -11.59 -19.20 -6.09
C GLN A 181 -13.03 -18.97 -6.57
N GLU A 182 -13.43 -17.72 -6.83
CA GLU A 182 -14.74 -17.40 -7.39
C GLU A 182 -14.91 -17.98 -8.80
N ARG A 183 -13.88 -17.88 -9.65
CA ARG A 183 -13.89 -18.44 -11.00
C ARG A 183 -14.07 -19.96 -10.99
N GLN A 184 -13.37 -20.65 -10.09
CA GLN A 184 -13.51 -22.11 -9.93
C GLN A 184 -14.88 -22.51 -9.39
N HIS A 185 -15.42 -21.75 -8.44
CA HIS A 185 -16.77 -21.96 -7.94
C HIS A 185 -17.83 -21.71 -9.02
N GLY A 186 -17.66 -20.67 -9.83
CA GLY A 186 -18.51 -20.36 -10.98
C GLY A 186 -18.53 -21.50 -11.99
N TYR A 187 -17.35 -22.03 -12.36
CA TYR A 187 -17.25 -23.19 -13.28
C TYR A 187 -18.02 -24.42 -12.78
N LEU A 188 -17.96 -24.73 -11.48
CA LEU A 188 -18.70 -25.86 -10.91
C LEU A 188 -20.21 -25.62 -10.83
N THR A 189 -20.62 -24.35 -10.76
CA THR A 189 -22.02 -23.96 -10.62
C THR A 189 -22.72 -23.80 -11.97
N GLU A 190 -22.06 -23.15 -12.92
CA GLU A 190 -22.54 -22.88 -14.29
C GLU A 190 -22.30 -24.07 -15.23
N GLY A 191 -21.35 -24.94 -14.87
CA GLY A 191 -20.93 -26.07 -15.69
C GLY A 191 -19.79 -25.72 -16.65
N PRO A 192 -19.38 -26.69 -17.50
CA PRO A 192 -18.31 -26.47 -18.47
C PRO A 192 -18.64 -25.37 -19.48
N TYR A 193 -17.68 -24.48 -19.73
CA TYR A 193 -17.80 -23.43 -20.75
C TYR A 193 -17.75 -23.96 -22.19
N VAL A 194 -17.24 -25.19 -22.38
CA VAL A 194 -17.18 -25.87 -23.67
C VAL A 194 -18.39 -26.77 -23.78
N SER A 195 -19.20 -26.56 -24.82
CA SER A 195 -20.36 -27.42 -25.10
C SER A 195 -19.93 -28.83 -25.52
N SER A 196 -20.82 -29.80 -25.37
CA SER A 196 -20.55 -31.18 -25.82
C SER A 196 -20.20 -31.25 -27.30
N ASP A 197 -20.89 -30.46 -28.13
CA ASP A 197 -20.75 -30.51 -29.59
C ASP A 197 -19.43 -29.88 -30.04
N GLU A 198 -19.02 -28.78 -29.41
CA GLU A 198 -17.69 -28.19 -29.61
C GLU A 198 -16.60 -29.15 -29.15
N ALA A 199 -16.77 -29.80 -27.99
CA ALA A 199 -15.80 -30.77 -27.48
C ALA A 199 -15.64 -31.97 -28.43
N VAL A 200 -16.73 -32.51 -28.98
CA VAL A 200 -16.71 -33.59 -29.97
C VAL A 200 -16.03 -33.13 -31.26
N THR A 201 -16.28 -31.89 -31.70
CA THR A 201 -15.66 -31.32 -32.89
C THR A 201 -14.15 -31.15 -32.71
N MET A 202 -13.72 -30.61 -31.56
CA MET A 202 -12.31 -30.47 -31.20
C MET A 202 -11.62 -31.83 -31.15
N TYR A 203 -12.25 -32.81 -30.51
CA TYR A 203 -11.73 -34.18 -30.39
C TYR A 203 -11.57 -34.85 -31.75
N THR A 204 -12.63 -34.85 -32.58
CA THR A 204 -12.64 -35.45 -33.91
C THR A 204 -11.60 -34.80 -34.83
N THR A 205 -11.47 -33.48 -34.78
CA THR A 205 -10.45 -32.74 -35.55
C THR A 205 -9.04 -33.16 -35.15
N MET A 206 -8.79 -33.34 -33.85
CA MET A 206 -7.48 -33.80 -33.36
C MET A 206 -7.19 -35.24 -33.81
N VAL A 207 -8.18 -36.13 -33.77
CA VAL A 207 -8.04 -37.53 -34.24
C VAL A 207 -7.63 -37.55 -35.72
N HIS A 208 -8.37 -36.86 -36.58
CA HIS A 208 -8.05 -36.79 -38.01
C HIS A 208 -6.67 -36.20 -38.29
N TRP A 209 -6.27 -35.18 -37.53
CA TRP A 209 -4.94 -34.61 -37.65
C TRP A 209 -3.86 -35.63 -37.30
N LEU A 210 -3.97 -36.32 -36.16
CA LEU A 210 -2.99 -37.32 -35.72
C LEU A 210 -2.88 -38.52 -36.69
N GLU A 211 -4.01 -38.98 -37.22
CA GLU A 211 -4.05 -40.04 -38.25
C GLU A 211 -3.33 -39.61 -39.54
N SER A 212 -3.58 -38.38 -40.01
CA SER A 212 -2.93 -37.83 -41.21
C SER A 212 -1.40 -37.76 -41.07
N ARG A 213 -0.91 -37.57 -39.83
CA ARG A 213 0.51 -37.50 -39.49
C ARG A 213 1.10 -38.87 -39.14
N ARG A 214 0.30 -39.94 -39.14
CA ARG A 214 0.69 -41.30 -38.71
C ARG A 214 1.36 -41.28 -37.34
N PHE A 215 0.81 -40.49 -36.42
CA PHE A 215 1.39 -40.33 -35.09
C PHE A 215 1.30 -41.64 -34.30
N ALA A 216 2.42 -42.08 -33.73
CA ALA A 216 2.45 -43.20 -32.80
C ALA A 216 2.22 -42.67 -31.37
N PRO A 217 1.18 -43.14 -30.66
CA PRO A 217 0.94 -42.74 -29.27
C PRO A 217 2.16 -42.98 -28.40
N ILE A 218 2.51 -41.99 -27.57
CA ILE A 218 3.65 -42.08 -26.66
C ILE A 218 3.32 -43.18 -25.63
N PRO A 219 4.12 -44.26 -25.56
CA PRO A 219 3.90 -45.30 -24.56
C PRO A 219 4.29 -44.78 -23.18
N PHE A 220 3.79 -45.44 -22.14
CA PHE A 220 4.34 -45.22 -20.80
C PHE A 220 5.85 -45.55 -20.79
N PRO A 221 6.69 -44.81 -20.05
CA PRO A 221 8.12 -45.08 -19.97
C PRO A 221 8.37 -46.55 -19.55
N PRO A 222 9.11 -47.35 -20.34
CA PRO A 222 9.39 -48.73 -19.97
C PRO A 222 10.35 -48.77 -18.79
N MET A 223 10.28 -49.85 -17.99
CA MET A 223 11.13 -50.04 -16.80
C MET A 223 12.64 -49.95 -17.08
N SER A 224 13.05 -50.23 -18.32
CA SER A 224 14.43 -50.15 -18.79
C SER A 224 14.53 -49.22 -20.00
N TYR A 225 14.13 -47.97 -19.82
CA TYR A 225 14.32 -46.95 -20.86
C TYR A 225 15.78 -46.52 -20.92
N LYS A 226 16.36 -46.56 -22.13
CA LYS A 226 17.80 -46.29 -22.35
C LYS A 226 18.19 -44.82 -22.12
N HIS A 227 17.22 -43.92 -22.08
CA HIS A 227 17.40 -42.48 -21.95
C HIS A 227 16.62 -41.88 -20.77
N ASP A 228 16.30 -42.71 -19.77
CA ASP A 228 15.80 -42.22 -18.46
C ASP A 228 16.95 -41.64 -17.62
#